data_AF-X0Y511-F1
#
_entry.id   AF-X0Y511-F1
#
_cell.length_a   1.000
_cell.length_b   1.000
_cell.length_c   1.000
_cell.angle_alpha   90.00
_cell.angle_beta   90.00
_cell.angle_gamma   90.00
#
_symmetry.space_group_name_H-M   'P 1'
#
loop_
_entity.id
_entity.type
_entity.pdbx_description
1 polymer ?
#
loop_
_entity_poly.entity_id
_entity_poly.type
_entity_poly.pdbx_seq_one_letter_code
_entity_poly.pdbx_strand_id
1 'polypeptide(L)'
;DLGILDSRVAKVMLAAAVIDDILALLVLAVVTGLGQGTISYVKITLLTLEAAGFIIFLTIIGKGLIPRLGPFLGFFKTKNAPFALALLFCLGLSAVASYIDLAAIVGAFMAGMVLAELNVEFRFSSKFESLYDFFVPFFFVVMGTQVDLSVFTKFNLVGAALILTVFAILGKLIGCGLGAWGLGWKEASVVGVGMVPRGEVGMIVASIGLG
;
A
#
# COMPACT_ATOMS: atom_id res chain seq x y z
N ASP A 1 3.76 -11.56 11.60
CA ASP A 1 3.82 -13.03 11.62
C ASP A 1 5.21 -13.61 11.42
N LEU A 2 5.90 -13.38 10.30
CA LEU A 2 7.22 -14.01 10.05
C LEU A 2 8.43 -13.28 10.70
N GLY A 3 8.25 -12.10 11.27
CA GLY A 3 9.34 -11.34 11.92
C GLY A 3 10.43 -10.81 10.97
N ILE A 4 10.21 -10.85 9.66
CA ILE A 4 11.22 -10.49 8.62
C ILE A 4 11.04 -9.08 8.04
N LEU A 5 10.28 -8.19 8.69
CA LEU A 5 9.97 -6.86 8.15
C LEU A 5 11.23 -5.98 8.00
N ASP A 6 12.26 -6.22 8.81
CA ASP A 6 13.55 -5.52 8.70
C ASP A 6 14.47 -6.07 7.60
N SER A 7 14.10 -7.20 6.98
CA SER A 7 14.88 -7.80 5.91
C SER A 7 14.93 -6.89 4.68
N ARG A 8 16.03 -6.99 3.93
CA ARG A 8 16.19 -6.28 2.66
C ARG A 8 15.05 -6.59 1.69
N VAL A 9 14.61 -7.85 1.66
CA VAL A 9 13.49 -8.33 0.83
C VAL A 9 12.18 -7.62 1.18
N ALA A 10 11.83 -7.52 2.46
CA ALA A 10 10.61 -6.86 2.89
C ALA A 10 10.61 -5.37 2.51
N LYS A 11 11.75 -4.66 2.69
CA LYS A 11 11.87 -3.24 2.30
C LYS A 11 11.73 -3.05 0.79
N VAL A 12 12.34 -3.93 -0.01
CA VAL A 12 12.21 -3.91 -1.48
C VAL A 12 10.76 -4.20 -1.90
N MET A 13 10.12 -5.20 -1.30
CA MET A 13 8.71 -5.51 -1.56
C MET A 13 7.80 -4.33 -1.26
N LEU A 14 7.96 -3.69 -0.10
CA LEU A 14 7.13 -2.55 0.30
C LEU A 14 7.35 -1.35 -0.63
N ALA A 15 8.59 -1.05 -1.01
CA ALA A 15 8.88 -0.02 -1.99
C ALA A 15 8.30 -0.35 -3.39
N ALA A 16 8.41 -1.60 -3.82
CA ALA A 16 7.84 -2.07 -5.09
C ALA A 16 6.32 -1.98 -5.09
N ALA A 17 5.64 -2.27 -3.97
CA ALA A 17 4.19 -2.14 -3.84
C ALA A 17 3.71 -0.70 -4.04
N VAL A 18 4.42 0.28 -3.47
CA VAL A 18 4.08 1.71 -3.68
C VAL A 18 4.19 2.09 -5.16
N ILE A 19 5.26 1.67 -5.83
CA ILE A 19 5.44 1.94 -7.26
C ILE A 19 4.35 1.24 -8.09
N ASP A 20 4.01 0.00 -7.73
CA ASP A 20 2.98 -0.79 -8.40
C ASP A 20 1.59 -0.12 -8.32
N ASP A 21 1.22 0.43 -7.16
CA ASP A 21 -0.04 1.17 -6.99
C ASP A 21 -0.09 2.42 -7.89
N ILE A 22 1.01 3.17 -7.96
CA ILE A 22 1.12 4.36 -8.85
C ILE A 22 0.98 3.93 -10.31
N LEU A 23 1.67 2.87 -10.73
CA LEU A 23 1.57 2.35 -12.08
C LEU A 23 0.15 1.85 -12.39
N ALA A 24 -0.52 1.20 -11.44
CA ALA A 24 -1.89 0.74 -11.59
C ALA A 24 -2.86 1.91 -11.83
N LEU A 25 -2.73 3.02 -11.09
CA LEU A 25 -3.53 4.23 -11.30
C LEU A 25 -3.27 4.89 -12.66
N LEU A 26 -2.01 4.93 -13.09
CA LEU A 26 -1.66 5.46 -14.42
C LEU A 26 -2.26 4.61 -15.54
N VAL A 27 -2.14 3.29 -15.44
CA VAL A 27 -2.76 2.35 -16.39
C VAL A 27 -4.28 2.52 -16.39
N LEU A 28 -4.91 2.62 -15.23
CA LEU A 28 -6.34 2.87 -15.12
C LEU A 28 -6.76 4.18 -15.79
N ALA A 29 -6.02 5.27 -15.58
CA ALA A 29 -6.30 6.56 -16.19
C ALA A 29 -6.21 6.49 -17.73
N VAL A 30 -5.20 5.78 -18.25
CA VAL A 30 -5.04 5.55 -19.70
C VAL A 30 -6.20 4.72 -20.25
N VAL A 31 -6.53 3.59 -19.62
CA VAL A 31 -7.60 2.68 -20.07
C VAL A 31 -8.96 3.38 -20.02
N THR A 32 -9.23 4.15 -18.97
CA THR A 32 -10.47 4.93 -18.85
C THR A 32 -10.57 6.01 -19.92
N GLY A 33 -9.46 6.72 -20.20
CA GLY A 33 -9.41 7.73 -21.26
C GLY A 33 -9.60 7.15 -22.66
N LEU A 34 -9.00 5.98 -22.92
CA LEU A 34 -9.22 5.22 -24.15
C LEU A 34 -10.68 4.79 -24.31
N GLY A 35 -11.32 4.31 -23.24
CA GLY A 35 -12.74 3.95 -23.23
C GLY A 35 -13.68 5.12 -23.53
N GLN A 36 -13.30 6.34 -23.14
CA GLN A 36 -14.04 7.58 -23.42
C GLN A 36 -13.67 8.24 -24.76
N GLY A 37 -12.79 7.61 -25.56
CA GLY A 37 -12.34 8.13 -26.86
C GLY A 37 -11.43 9.36 -26.79
N THR A 38 -11.01 9.80 -25.60
CA THR A 38 -10.11 10.93 -25.40
C THR A 38 -9.08 10.63 -24.30
N ILE A 39 -7.81 10.51 -24.69
CA ILE A 39 -6.71 10.39 -23.72
C ILE A 39 -6.37 11.80 -23.23
N SER A 40 -6.76 12.13 -22.00
CA SER A 40 -6.31 13.36 -21.36
C SER A 40 -4.86 13.19 -20.87
N TYR A 41 -3.91 13.56 -21.73
CA TYR A 41 -2.49 13.62 -21.36
C TYR A 41 -2.26 14.50 -20.12
N VAL A 42 -3.09 15.54 -19.95
CA VAL A 42 -3.06 16.42 -18.76
C VAL A 42 -3.34 15.62 -17.49
N LYS A 43 -4.39 14.78 -17.47
CA LYS A 43 -4.76 13.99 -16.29
C LYS A 43 -3.69 12.96 -15.93
N ILE A 44 -3.12 12.28 -16.93
CA ILE A 44 -2.05 11.29 -16.70
C ILE A 44 -0.79 11.97 -16.16
N THR A 45 -0.40 13.12 -16.73
CA THR A 45 0.78 13.87 -16.29
C THR A 45 0.60 14.39 -14.87
N LEU A 46 -0.60 14.88 -14.55
CA LEU A 46 -0.94 15.40 -13.22
C LEU A 46 -0.90 14.28 -12.16
N LEU A 47 -1.51 13.12 -12.42
CA LEU A 47 -1.44 11.94 -11.53
C LEU A 47 0.00 11.48 -11.30
N THR A 48 0.81 11.44 -12.36
CA THR A 48 2.23 11.07 -12.26
C THR A 48 2.99 12.05 -11.37
N LEU A 49 2.72 13.34 -11.52
CA LEU A 49 3.39 14.40 -10.79
C LEU A 49 2.94 14.47 -9.33
N GLU A 50 1.68 14.21 -9.04
CA GLU A 50 1.16 14.08 -7.67
C GLU A 50 1.78 12.89 -6.95
N ALA A 51 1.84 11.73 -7.60
CA ALA A 51 2.46 10.53 -7.04
C ALA A 51 3.97 10.72 -6.79
N ALA A 52 4.70 11.27 -7.76
CA ALA A 52 6.12 11.60 -7.60
C ALA A 52 6.33 12.68 -6.52
N GLY A 53 5.47 13.70 -6.52
CA GLY A 53 5.45 14.77 -5.52
C GLY A 53 5.24 14.24 -4.12
N PHE A 54 4.33 13.27 -3.94
CA PHE A 54 4.07 12.61 -2.66
C PHE A 54 5.28 11.83 -2.15
N ILE A 55 5.96 11.06 -3.01
CA ILE A 55 7.18 10.33 -2.64
C ILE A 55 8.29 11.31 -2.21
N ILE A 56 8.49 12.39 -2.97
CA ILE A 56 9.49 13.42 -2.66
C ILE A 56 9.14 14.13 -1.35
N PHE A 57 7.89 14.55 -1.20
CA PHE A 57 7.36 15.19 0.00
C PHE A 57 7.58 14.33 1.24
N LEU A 58 7.29 13.04 1.16
CA LEU A 58 7.53 12.09 2.25
C LEU A 58 9.02 11.93 2.59
N THR A 59 9.89 11.91 1.58
CA THR A 59 11.35 11.84 1.79
C THR A 59 11.87 13.07 2.53
N ILE A 60 11.33 14.24 2.19
CA ILE A 60 11.68 15.52 2.84
C ILE A 60 11.08 15.60 4.24
N ILE A 61 9.82 15.19 4.41
CA ILE A 61 9.14 15.14 5.71
C ILE A 61 9.86 14.18 6.65
N GLY A 62 10.22 12.98 6.21
CA GLY A 62 10.96 12.05 7.07
C GLY A 62 12.22 12.71 7.64
N LYS A 63 13.03 13.35 6.78
CA LYS A 63 14.25 14.02 7.23
C LYS A 63 14.02 15.27 8.10
N GLY A 64 12.97 16.04 7.82
CA GLY A 64 12.73 17.33 8.48
C GLY A 64 11.77 17.30 9.68
N LEU A 65 10.90 16.30 9.76
CA LEU A 65 9.82 16.21 10.75
C LEU A 65 10.24 15.37 11.96
N ILE A 66 11.09 14.35 11.78
CA ILE A 66 11.66 13.54 12.88
C ILE A 66 12.28 14.40 13.99
N PRO A 67 13.21 15.35 13.70
CA PRO A 67 13.82 16.17 14.75
C PRO A 67 12.85 17.17 15.42
N ARG A 68 11.70 17.46 14.80
CA ARG A 68 10.67 18.37 15.36
C ARG A 68 9.60 17.65 16.16
N LEU A 69 9.28 16.41 15.81
CA LEU A 69 8.26 15.62 16.50
C LEU A 69 8.72 15.17 17.88
N GLY A 70 9.99 14.82 18.07
CA GLY A 70 10.53 14.41 19.37
C GLY A 70 10.29 15.43 20.51
N PRO A 71 10.72 16.70 20.37
CA PRO A 71 10.47 17.73 21.38
C PRO A 71 8.98 18.02 21.59
N PHE A 72 8.18 17.96 20.54
CA PHE A 72 6.73 18.20 20.60
C PHE A 72 5.99 17.09 21.35
N LEU A 73 6.41 15.83 21.16
CA LEU A 73 5.93 14.67 21.92
C LEU A 73 6.34 14.75 23.40
N GLY A 74 7.55 15.22 23.69
CA GLY A 74 8.06 15.42 25.05
C GLY A 74 7.39 16.57 25.82
N PHE A 75 6.76 17.52 25.13
CA PHE A 75 6.02 18.62 25.76
C PHE A 75 4.76 18.16 26.48
N PHE A 76 4.08 17.13 25.96
CA PHE A 76 2.87 16.59 26.57
C PHE A 76 3.23 15.59 27.68
N LYS A 77 3.24 16.04 28.93
CA LYS A 77 3.53 15.24 30.15
C LYS A 77 2.44 14.20 30.51
N THR A 78 1.58 13.81 29.58
CA THR A 78 0.51 12.83 29.79
C THR A 78 0.93 11.46 29.26
N LYS A 79 0.74 10.41 30.07
CA LYS A 79 1.20 9.01 29.81
C LYS A 79 0.78 8.41 28.47
N ASN A 80 -0.26 8.95 27.81
CA ASN A 80 -0.80 8.46 26.54
C ASN A 80 -0.69 9.45 25.37
N ALA A 81 -0.26 10.69 25.58
CA ALA A 81 -0.20 11.70 24.53
C ALA A 81 0.73 11.32 23.35
N PRO A 82 1.91 10.69 23.59
CA PRO A 82 2.77 10.30 22.48
C PRO A 82 2.14 9.28 21.52
N PHE A 83 1.36 8.34 22.06
CA PHE A 83 0.65 7.35 21.26
C PHE A 83 -0.49 7.98 20.47
N ALA A 84 -1.28 8.86 21.09
CA ALA A 84 -2.37 9.55 20.40
C ALA A 84 -1.84 10.42 19.24
N LEU A 85 -0.71 11.11 19.44
CA LEU A 85 -0.09 11.91 18.38
C LEU A 85 0.48 11.03 17.26
N ALA A 86 1.14 9.91 17.60
CA ALA A 86 1.62 8.93 16.62
C ALA A 86 0.46 8.36 15.78
N LEU A 87 -0.67 8.05 16.43
CA LEU A 87 -1.87 7.57 15.75
C LEU A 87 -2.49 8.64 14.85
N LEU A 88 -2.63 9.88 15.34
CA LEU A 88 -3.10 11.02 14.53
C LEU A 88 -2.20 11.27 13.32
N PHE A 89 -0.89 11.17 13.50
CA PHE A 89 0.07 11.32 12.41
C PHE A 89 -0.07 10.19 11.38
N CYS A 90 -0.20 8.95 11.84
CA CYS A 90 -0.44 7.79 10.98
C CYS A 90 -1.72 7.93 10.16
N LEU A 91 -2.83 8.26 10.82
CA LEU A 91 -4.12 8.47 10.15
C LEU A 91 -4.10 9.70 9.23
N GLY A 92 -3.39 10.76 9.63
CA GLY A 92 -3.23 11.97 8.81
C GLY A 92 -2.48 11.68 7.51
N LEU A 93 -1.34 10.98 7.56
CA LEU A 93 -0.61 10.59 6.35
C LEU A 93 -1.39 9.59 5.50
N SER A 94 -2.12 8.65 6.12
CA SER A 94 -3.02 7.75 5.43
C SER A 94 -4.14 8.49 4.69
N ALA A 95 -4.72 9.53 5.30
CA ALA A 95 -5.76 10.35 4.69
C ALA A 95 -5.21 11.20 3.53
N VAL A 96 -4.01 11.77 3.68
CA VAL A 96 -3.35 12.49 2.59
C VAL A 96 -3.04 11.54 1.42
N ALA A 97 -2.54 10.33 1.68
CA ALA A 97 -2.31 9.32 0.65
C ALA A 97 -3.61 8.98 -0.11
N SER A 98 -4.70 8.76 0.62
CA SER A 98 -6.00 8.47 0.00
C SER A 98 -6.56 9.66 -0.79
N TYR A 99 -6.28 10.90 -0.38
CA TYR A 99 -6.74 12.11 -1.08
C TYR A 99 -6.09 12.30 -2.45
N ILE A 100 -4.89 11.76 -2.65
CA ILE A 100 -4.17 11.76 -3.93
C ILE A 100 -4.34 10.43 -4.70
N ASP A 101 -5.42 9.70 -4.40
CA ASP A 101 -5.77 8.40 -4.99
C ASP A 101 -4.76 7.25 -4.74
N LEU A 102 -3.77 7.43 -3.86
CA LEU A 102 -2.85 6.36 -3.48
C LEU A 102 -3.45 5.49 -2.36
N ALA A 103 -3.03 4.23 -2.27
CA ALA A 103 -3.50 3.34 -1.21
C ALA A 103 -3.17 3.91 0.18
N ALA A 104 -4.19 3.95 1.05
CA ALA A 104 -4.10 4.45 2.42
C ALA A 104 -2.97 3.78 3.23
N ILE A 105 -2.74 2.49 2.97
CA ILE A 105 -1.68 1.67 3.58
C ILE A 105 -0.30 2.26 3.33
N VAL A 106 -0.06 2.90 2.19
CA VAL A 106 1.23 3.54 1.89
C VAL A 106 1.49 4.70 2.85
N GLY A 107 0.49 5.55 3.09
CA GLY A 107 0.59 6.66 4.03
C GLY A 107 0.84 6.18 5.46
N ALA A 108 0.14 5.12 5.90
CA ALA A 108 0.34 4.51 7.22
C ALA A 108 1.74 3.87 7.36
N PHE A 109 2.22 3.17 6.33
CA PHE A 109 3.57 2.59 6.31
C PHE A 109 4.65 3.67 6.43
N MET A 110 4.51 4.75 5.67
CA MET A 110 5.42 5.89 5.70
C MET A 110 5.43 6.57 7.07
N ALA A 111 4.26 6.76 7.69
CA ALA A 111 4.16 7.23 9.06
C ALA A 111 4.91 6.32 10.03
N GLY A 112 4.76 5.01 9.89
CA GLY A 112 5.49 4.00 10.66
C GLY A 112 7.00 4.13 10.52
N MET A 113 7.52 4.33 9.30
CA MET A 113 8.96 4.54 9.07
C MET A 113 9.49 5.81 9.76
N VAL A 114 8.75 6.91 9.69
CA VAL A 114 9.11 8.17 10.37
C VAL A 114 9.09 8.00 11.89
N LEU A 115 8.07 7.30 12.40
CA LEU A 115 7.89 7.06 13.82
C LEU A 115 8.86 5.99 14.37
N ALA A 116 9.44 5.14 13.53
CA ALA A 116 10.35 4.07 13.95
C ALA A 116 11.55 4.61 14.74
N GLU A 117 12.08 5.77 14.35
CA GLU A 117 13.19 6.43 15.05
C GLU A 117 12.77 6.96 16.45
N LEU A 118 11.52 7.42 16.59
CA LEU A 118 10.97 7.95 17.85
C LEU A 118 10.48 6.85 18.80
N ASN A 119 10.24 5.65 18.28
CA ASN A 119 9.75 4.53 19.08
C ASN A 119 10.75 4.07 20.15
N VAL A 120 12.04 4.28 19.94
CA VAL A 120 13.09 3.97 20.93
C VAL A 120 12.86 4.75 22.24
N GLU A 121 12.39 5.99 22.14
CA GLU A 121 12.17 6.89 23.27
C GLU A 121 10.76 6.73 23.88
N PHE A 122 9.73 6.61 23.04
CA PHE A 122 8.32 6.65 23.49
C PHE A 122 7.60 5.30 23.56
N ARG A 123 8.20 4.21 23.05
CA ARG A 123 7.72 2.81 23.11
C ARG A 123 6.24 2.59 22.73
N PHE A 124 5.76 3.29 21.71
CA PHE A 124 4.37 3.15 21.27
C PHE A 124 4.09 1.87 20.45
N SER A 125 5.09 1.11 20.00
CA SER A 125 4.89 -0.14 19.25
C SER A 125 3.95 -1.14 19.92
N SER A 126 4.07 -1.34 21.24
CA SER A 126 3.20 -2.27 21.98
C SER A 126 1.72 -1.92 21.89
N LYS A 127 1.40 -0.62 21.82
CA LYS A 127 0.02 -0.15 21.68
C LYS A 127 -0.50 -0.31 20.25
N PHE A 128 0.36 -0.13 19.26
CA PHE A 128 0.03 -0.43 17.86
C PHE A 128 -0.18 -1.93 17.62
N GLU A 129 0.56 -2.79 18.31
CA GLU A 129 0.37 -4.25 18.29
C GLU A 129 -1.03 -4.64 18.78
N SER A 130 -1.49 -4.04 19.90
CA SER A 130 -2.87 -4.25 20.36
C SER A 130 -3.93 -3.78 19.35
N LEU A 131 -3.68 -2.69 18.62
CA LEU A 131 -4.57 -2.25 17.54
C LEU A 131 -4.54 -3.22 16.36
N TYR A 132 -3.35 -3.71 15.99
CA TYR A 132 -3.18 -4.68 14.92
C TYR A 132 -3.97 -5.96 15.22
N ASP A 133 -3.78 -6.54 16.40
CA ASP A 133 -4.49 -7.76 16.83
C ASP A 133 -6.01 -7.58 16.84
N PHE A 134 -6.47 -6.38 17.16
CA PHE A 134 -7.90 -6.06 17.15
C PHE A 134 -8.46 -5.86 15.74
N PHE A 135 -7.83 -5.04 14.90
CA PHE A 135 -8.38 -4.64 13.60
C PHE A 135 -8.17 -5.65 12.47
N VAL A 136 -7.10 -6.43 12.49
CA VAL A 136 -6.78 -7.40 11.42
C VAL A 136 -7.89 -8.44 11.23
N PRO A 137 -8.48 -9.05 12.27
CA PRO A 137 -9.63 -9.93 12.11
C PRO A 137 -10.82 -9.25 11.44
N PHE A 138 -11.16 -8.02 11.83
CA PHE A 138 -12.27 -7.28 11.20
C PHE A 138 -11.99 -6.99 9.73
N PHE A 139 -10.75 -6.61 9.39
CA PHE A 139 -10.35 -6.41 8.00
C PHE A 139 -10.61 -7.69 7.17
N PHE A 140 -10.15 -8.85 7.63
CA PHE A 140 -10.37 -10.10 6.90
C PHE A 140 -11.85 -10.51 6.83
N VAL A 141 -12.64 -10.28 7.88
CA VAL A 141 -14.08 -10.54 7.85
C VAL A 141 -14.76 -9.63 6.82
N VAL A 142 -14.53 -8.32 6.87
CA VAL A 142 -15.13 -7.36 5.93
C VAL A 142 -14.74 -7.69 4.50
N MET A 143 -13.45 -7.94 4.23
CA MET A 143 -12.98 -8.36 2.91
C MET A 143 -13.63 -9.66 2.43
N GLY A 144 -13.81 -10.64 3.34
CA GLY A 144 -14.51 -11.88 3.04
C GLY A 144 -15.98 -11.68 2.68
N THR A 145 -16.68 -10.76 3.35
CA THR A 145 -18.10 -10.45 3.06
C THR A 145 -18.32 -9.77 1.71
N GLN A 146 -17.30 -9.16 1.10
CA GLN A 146 -17.39 -8.54 -0.22
C GLN A 146 -17.33 -9.56 -1.37
N VAL A 147 -17.02 -10.83 -1.09
CA VAL A 147 -16.95 -11.88 -2.11
C VAL A 147 -18.36 -12.32 -2.51
N ASP A 148 -18.76 -12.07 -3.75
CA ASP A 148 -20.01 -12.58 -4.31
C ASP A 148 -19.88 -14.06 -4.73
N LEU A 149 -20.51 -14.95 -3.97
CA LEU A 149 -20.52 -16.39 -4.23
C LEU A 149 -21.35 -16.77 -5.46
N SER A 150 -22.22 -15.88 -5.96
CA SER A 150 -23.03 -16.10 -7.16
C SER A 150 -22.19 -16.23 -8.43
N VAL A 151 -20.92 -15.81 -8.38
CA VAL A 151 -19.97 -15.94 -9.49
C VAL A 151 -19.63 -17.42 -9.75
N PHE A 152 -19.65 -18.28 -8.72
CA PHE A 152 -19.31 -19.70 -8.86
C PHE A 152 -20.40 -20.53 -9.56
N THR A 153 -21.64 -20.04 -9.64
CA THR A 153 -22.72 -20.75 -10.32
C THR A 153 -22.67 -20.59 -11.85
N LYS A 154 -21.85 -19.67 -12.37
CA LYS A 154 -21.71 -19.39 -13.81
C LYS A 154 -20.41 -20.01 -14.33
N PHE A 155 -20.50 -21.23 -14.86
CA PHE A 155 -19.34 -22.02 -15.31
C PHE A 155 -18.41 -21.27 -16.30
N ASN A 156 -18.99 -20.48 -17.22
CA ASN A 156 -18.21 -19.68 -18.17
C ASN A 156 -17.42 -18.53 -17.49
N LEU A 157 -17.97 -17.94 -16.43
CA LEU A 157 -17.28 -16.89 -15.67
C LEU A 157 -16.11 -17.47 -14.87
N VAL A 158 -16.29 -18.66 -14.28
CA VAL A 158 -15.25 -19.35 -13.51
C VAL A 158 -14.04 -19.69 -14.40
N GLY A 159 -14.27 -20.17 -15.62
CA GLY A 159 -13.20 -20.45 -16.58
C GLY A 159 -12.39 -19.20 -16.95
N ALA A 160 -13.06 -18.10 -17.28
CA ALA A 160 -12.39 -16.84 -17.59
C ALA A 160 -11.64 -16.27 -16.37
N ALA A 161 -12.24 -16.30 -15.18
CA ALA A 161 -11.62 -15.85 -13.94
C ALA A 161 -10.34 -16.66 -13.63
N LEU A 162 -10.38 -17.99 -13.77
CA LEU A 162 -9.23 -18.84 -13.49
C LEU A 162 -8.07 -18.54 -14.45
N ILE A 163 -8.35 -18.36 -15.74
CA ILE A 163 -7.34 -17.98 -16.73
C ILE A 163 -6.72 -16.62 -16.34
N LEU A 164 -7.55 -15.61 -16.06
CA LEU A 164 -7.09 -14.28 -15.66
C LEU A 164 -6.26 -14.33 -14.37
N THR A 165 -6.65 -15.15 -13.39
CA THR A 165 -5.90 -15.35 -12.15
C THR A 165 -4.53 -15.97 -12.44
N VAL A 166 -4.45 -16.99 -13.28
CA VAL A 166 -3.17 -17.62 -13.65
C VAL A 166 -2.26 -16.59 -14.35
N PHE A 167 -2.78 -15.83 -15.30
CA PHE A 167 -2.01 -14.76 -15.96
C PHE A 167 -1.57 -13.67 -14.98
N ALA A 168 -2.42 -13.27 -14.03
CA ALA A 168 -2.08 -12.27 -13.02
C ALA A 168 -0.97 -12.77 -12.08
N ILE A 169 -1.03 -14.03 -11.65
CA ILE A 169 -0.02 -14.66 -10.81
C ILE A 169 1.31 -14.75 -11.57
N LEU A 170 1.30 -15.32 -12.78
CA LEU A 170 2.51 -15.48 -13.58
C LEU A 170 3.15 -14.14 -13.95
N GLY A 171 2.33 -13.14 -14.31
CA GLY A 171 2.81 -11.80 -14.61
C GLY A 171 3.55 -11.17 -13.44
N LYS A 172 3.03 -11.31 -12.21
CA LYS A 172 3.71 -10.83 -10.99
C LYS A 172 4.95 -11.64 -10.64
N LEU A 173 4.87 -12.97 -10.68
CA LEU A 173 6.00 -13.84 -10.38
C LEU A 173 7.17 -13.57 -11.32
N ILE A 174 6.92 -13.49 -12.63
CA ILE A 174 7.95 -13.25 -13.64
C ILE A 174 8.40 -11.79 -13.59
N GLY A 175 7.48 -10.82 -13.59
CA GLY A 175 7.84 -9.40 -13.61
C GLY A 175 8.62 -8.96 -12.37
N CYS A 176 8.07 -9.21 -11.17
CA CYS A 176 8.74 -8.83 -9.93
C CYS A 176 9.94 -9.73 -9.62
N GLY A 177 9.89 -11.02 -9.98
CA GLY A 177 11.02 -11.94 -9.83
C GLY A 177 12.22 -11.56 -10.71
N LEU A 178 11.99 -11.17 -11.97
CA LEU A 178 13.06 -10.64 -12.84
C LEU A 178 13.57 -9.29 -12.33
N GLY A 179 12.68 -8.40 -11.89
CA GLY A 179 13.07 -7.10 -11.31
C GLY A 179 13.94 -7.24 -10.05
N ALA A 180 13.71 -8.30 -9.27
CA ALA A 180 14.46 -8.61 -8.05
C ALA A 180 15.64 -9.57 -8.28
N TRP A 181 15.96 -9.96 -9.53
CA TRP A 181 16.98 -10.99 -9.82
C TRP A 181 18.35 -10.67 -9.21
N GLY A 182 18.72 -9.39 -9.13
CA GLY A 182 19.98 -8.93 -8.52
C GLY A 182 20.13 -9.22 -7.01
N LEU A 183 19.04 -9.62 -6.33
CA LEU A 183 19.04 -10.05 -4.93
C LEU A 183 19.31 -11.55 -4.76
N GLY A 184 19.35 -12.30 -5.86
CA GLY A 184 19.51 -13.76 -5.88
C GLY A 184 18.18 -14.50 -5.96
N TRP A 185 18.21 -15.72 -6.52
CA TRP A 185 17.02 -16.49 -6.89
C TRP A 185 16.00 -16.68 -5.76
N LYS A 186 16.47 -16.92 -4.53
CA LYS A 186 15.60 -17.13 -3.37
C LYS A 186 14.85 -15.86 -2.99
N GLU A 187 15.56 -14.74 -2.87
CA GLU A 187 14.96 -13.45 -2.54
C GLU A 187 14.04 -12.94 -3.65
N ALA A 188 14.46 -13.09 -4.91
CA ALA A 188 13.66 -12.75 -6.08
C ALA A 188 12.33 -13.51 -6.13
N SER A 189 12.35 -14.80 -5.81
CA SER A 189 11.14 -15.64 -5.73
C SER A 189 10.21 -15.18 -4.61
N VAL A 190 10.76 -14.80 -3.45
CA VAL A 190 9.98 -14.26 -2.33
C VAL A 190 9.32 -12.94 -2.71
N VAL A 191 10.04 -12.03 -3.37
CA VAL A 191 9.47 -10.77 -3.89
C VAL A 191 8.35 -11.07 -4.90
N GLY A 192 8.60 -11.98 -5.84
CA GLY A 192 7.62 -12.38 -6.86
C GLY A 192 6.32 -12.90 -6.24
N VAL A 193 6.41 -13.86 -5.32
CA VAL A 193 5.24 -14.44 -4.64
C VAL A 193 4.56 -13.42 -3.74
N GLY A 194 5.34 -12.62 -3.00
CA GLY A 194 4.83 -11.64 -2.07
C GLY A 194 4.08 -10.47 -2.71
N MET A 195 4.29 -10.22 -4.00
CA MET A 195 3.58 -9.20 -4.78
C MET A 195 2.34 -9.74 -5.53
N VAL A 196 2.02 -11.04 -5.39
CA VAL A 196 0.83 -11.66 -6.01
C VAL A 196 -0.49 -11.21 -5.39
N PRO A 197 -0.65 -11.13 -4.05
CA PRO A 197 -1.92 -10.75 -3.46
C PRO A 197 -2.34 -9.34 -3.92
N ARG A 198 -3.55 -9.24 -4.48
CA ARG A 198 -4.19 -7.98 -4.87
C ARG A 198 -5.48 -7.85 -4.09
N GLY A 199 -5.67 -6.72 -3.41
CA GLY A 199 -6.87 -6.46 -2.61
C GLY A 199 -7.59 -5.21 -3.08
N GLU A 200 -7.29 -4.10 -2.42
CA GLU A 200 -8.01 -2.83 -2.53
C GLU A 200 -8.04 -2.24 -3.94
N VAL A 201 -6.88 -2.00 -4.56
CA VAL A 201 -6.79 -1.34 -5.87
C VAL A 201 -7.46 -2.15 -6.98
N GLY A 202 -7.41 -3.48 -6.91
CA GLY A 202 -8.08 -4.36 -7.87
C GLY A 202 -9.60 -4.23 -7.83
N MET A 203 -10.19 -4.04 -6.65
CA MET A 203 -11.62 -3.84 -6.50
C MET A 203 -12.06 -2.45 -6.98
N ILE A 204 -11.27 -1.41 -6.72
CA ILE A 204 -11.53 -0.04 -7.21
C ILE A 204 -11.52 -0.01 -8.75
N VAL A 205 -10.52 -0.64 -9.36
CA VAL A 205 -10.44 -0.77 -10.83
C VAL A 205 -11.64 -1.55 -11.37
N ALA A 206 -12.04 -2.63 -10.70
CA ALA A 206 -13.20 -3.42 -11.09
C ALA A 206 -14.51 -2.63 -10.98
N SER A 207 -14.71 -1.84 -9.93
CA SER A 207 -15.90 -0.99 -9.79
C SER A 207 -15.96 0.09 -10.86
N ILE A 208 -14.84 0.74 -11.18
CA ILE A 208 -14.78 1.75 -12.24
C ILE A 208 -15.00 1.12 -13.63
N GLY A 209 -14.50 -0.10 -13.84
CA GLY A 209 -14.66 -0.82 -15.11
C GLY A 209 -16.05 -1.42 -15.32
N LEU A 210 -16.81 -1.68 -14.25
CA LEU A 210 -18.18 -2.20 -14.33
C LEU A 210 -19.25 -1.11 -14.51
N GLY A 211 -18.90 0.16 -14.27
CA GLY A 211 -19.78 1.32 -14.43
C GLY A 211 -20.50 1.71 -13.14
#